data_AF-A0AAU9X9S4-F1
#
_entry.id   AF-A0AAU9X9S4-F1
#
_cell.length_a   1.000
_cell.length_b   1.000
_cell.length_c   1.000
_cell.angle_alpha   90.00
_cell.angle_beta   90.00
_cell.angle_gamma   90.00
#
_symmetry.space_group_name_H-M   'P 1'
#
loop_
_entity.id
_entity.type
_entity.pdbx_description
1 polymer ?
#
loop_
_entity_poly.entity_id
_entity_poly.type
_entity_poly.pdbx_seq_one_letter_code
_entity_poly.pdbx_strand_id
1 'polypeptide(L)'
;MAIVIFQIPKFDYITPALIDLHWLPVTFRVQFKLILFVYKSLCNQSPPYIKDLLSLKPPTNYALHLSAQSLLFVPKANCSSLGNQAFAHAAPVLWNSLPLTIRTSSSLAIFKRQLKTFLFRKAFSLFQ
;
A
#
# COMPACT_ATOMS: atom_id res chain seq x y z
N MET A 1 -15.19 13.36 -11.38
CA MET A 1 -16.41 12.67 -10.91
C MET A 1 -17.01 13.32 -9.66
N ALA A 2 -16.29 13.46 -8.54
CA ALA A 2 -16.88 14.04 -7.31
C ALA A 2 -17.34 15.50 -7.48
N ILE A 3 -16.59 16.31 -8.24
CA ILE A 3 -16.94 17.70 -8.57
C ILE A 3 -18.32 17.80 -9.25
N VAL A 4 -18.64 16.86 -10.14
CA VAL A 4 -19.91 16.88 -10.90
C VAL A 4 -21.09 16.49 -10.01
N ILE A 5 -20.88 15.53 -9.10
CA ILE A 5 -21.94 15.01 -8.20
C ILE A 5 -22.38 16.09 -7.20
N PHE A 6 -21.42 16.77 -6.59
CA PHE A 6 -21.67 17.81 -5.58
C PHE A 6 -21.73 19.22 -6.17
N GLN A 7 -21.64 19.36 -7.49
CA GLN A 7 -21.61 20.65 -8.20
C GLN A 7 -20.59 21.64 -7.60
N ILE A 8 -19.41 21.13 -7.24
CA ILE A 8 -18.37 21.90 -6.53
C ILE A 8 -17.73 22.88 -7.52
N PRO A 9 -17.52 24.16 -7.16
CA PRO A 9 -16.82 25.10 -8.00
C PRO A 9 -15.37 24.65 -8.23
N LYS A 10 -14.81 24.98 -9.40
CA LYS A 10 -13.52 24.45 -9.89
C LYS A 10 -12.33 24.63 -8.93
N PHE A 11 -12.34 25.69 -8.12
CA PHE A 11 -11.24 26.07 -7.24
C PHE A 11 -11.48 25.74 -5.76
N ASP A 12 -12.61 25.09 -5.45
CA ASP A 12 -12.97 24.76 -4.07
C ASP A 12 -12.40 23.40 -3.64
N TYR A 13 -12.36 23.17 -2.33
CA TYR A 13 -11.75 21.99 -1.74
C TYR A 13 -12.59 20.75 -2.03
N ILE A 14 -12.03 19.82 -2.81
CA ILE A 14 -12.66 18.52 -3.13
C ILE A 14 -12.59 17.51 -1.96
N THR A 15 -11.77 17.78 -0.95
CA THR A 15 -11.52 16.90 0.20
C THR A 15 -12.80 16.45 0.93
N PRO A 16 -13.72 17.34 1.37
CA PRO A 16 -14.98 16.94 2.02
C PRO A 16 -15.82 16.01 1.14
N ALA A 17 -15.95 16.33 -0.15
CA ALA A 17 -16.70 15.52 -1.10
C ALA A 17 -16.14 14.09 -1.24
N LEU A 18 -14.81 13.96 -1.24
CA LEU A 18 -14.15 12.65 -1.26
C LEU A 18 -14.36 11.87 0.03
N ILE A 19 -14.45 12.55 1.17
CA ILE A 19 -14.76 11.93 2.47
C ILE A 19 -16.19 11.40 2.47
N ASP A 20 -17.15 12.23 2.06
CA ASP A 20 -18.58 11.86 2.00
C ASP A 20 -18.85 10.68 1.08
N LEU A 21 -18.16 10.63 -0.07
CA LEU A 21 -18.23 9.51 -1.01
C LEU A 21 -17.42 8.28 -0.56
N HIS A 22 -16.64 8.39 0.53
CA HIS A 22 -15.64 7.41 0.95
C HIS A 22 -14.67 7.03 -0.21
N TRP A 23 -14.29 8.02 -1.02
CA TRP A 23 -13.41 7.82 -2.16
C TRP A 23 -11.95 8.05 -1.80
N LEU A 24 -11.11 7.09 -2.16
CA LEU A 24 -9.67 7.19 -1.99
C LEU A 24 -9.07 8.13 -3.06
N PRO A 25 -8.18 9.08 -2.72
CA PRO A 25 -7.46 9.88 -3.71
C PRO A 25 -6.63 9.01 -4.65
N VAL A 26 -6.35 9.53 -5.85
CA VAL A 26 -5.67 8.77 -6.93
C VAL A 26 -4.31 8.22 -6.49
N THR A 27 -3.53 9.00 -5.76
CA THR A 27 -2.22 8.61 -5.22
C THR A 27 -2.33 7.36 -4.35
N PHE A 28 -3.28 7.33 -3.42
CA PHE A 28 -3.53 6.19 -2.54
C PHE A 28 -4.14 5.00 -3.28
N ARG A 29 -4.89 5.19 -4.37
CA ARG A 29 -5.37 4.08 -5.22
C ARG A 29 -4.21 3.36 -5.91
N VAL A 30 -3.18 4.08 -6.35
CA VAL A 30 -1.97 3.48 -6.91
C VAL A 30 -1.26 2.65 -5.83
N GLN A 31 -1.07 3.22 -4.63
CA GLN A 31 -0.48 2.50 -3.51
C GLN A 31 -1.27 1.24 -3.13
N PHE A 32 -2.60 1.33 -3.08
CA PHE A 32 -3.48 0.18 -2.83
C PHE A 32 -3.23 -0.96 -3.84
N LYS A 33 -3.15 -0.64 -5.14
CA LYS A 33 -2.88 -1.63 -6.18
C LYS A 33 -1.50 -2.27 -6.03
N LEU A 34 -0.45 -1.47 -5.79
CA LEU A 34 0.91 -1.97 -5.58
C LEU A 34 0.99 -2.96 -4.41
N ILE A 35 0.43 -2.56 -3.27
CA ILE A 35 0.37 -3.38 -2.06
C ILE A 35 -0.45 -4.66 -2.29
N LEU A 36 -1.55 -4.57 -3.04
CA LEU A 36 -2.38 -5.72 -3.37
C LEU A 36 -1.62 -6.73 -4.25
N PHE A 37 -0.79 -6.26 -5.19
CA PHE A 37 0.08 -7.14 -5.98
C PHE A 37 1.07 -7.88 -5.09
N VAL A 38 1.69 -7.19 -4.13
CA VAL A 38 2.60 -7.80 -3.15
C VAL A 38 1.90 -8.90 -2.34
N TYR A 39 0.70 -8.63 -1.81
CA TYR A 39 -0.05 -9.65 -1.08
C TYR A 39 -0.32 -10.89 -1.95
N LYS A 40 -0.77 -10.68 -3.19
CA LYS A 40 -1.04 -11.76 -4.13
C LYS A 40 0.20 -12.57 -4.48
N SER A 41 1.37 -11.94 -4.66
CA SER A 41 2.62 -12.65 -4.92
C SER A 41 3.08 -13.46 -3.72
N LEU A 42 2.87 -12.97 -2.49
CA LEU A 42 3.16 -13.73 -1.27
C LEU A 42 2.24 -14.93 -1.09
N CYS A 43 0.97 -14.82 -1.51
CA CYS A 43 0.01 -15.92 -1.51
C CYS A 43 0.12 -16.85 -2.73
N ASN A 44 1.15 -16.74 -3.58
CA ASN A 44 1.31 -17.50 -4.83
C ASN A 44 0.14 -17.35 -5.83
N GLN A 45 -0.61 -16.26 -5.78
CA GLN A 45 -1.73 -15.94 -6.69
C GLN A 45 -1.33 -14.97 -7.81
N SER A 46 -0.03 -14.75 -7.99
CA SER A 46 0.54 -13.84 -8.98
C SER A 46 1.48 -14.61 -9.90
N PRO A 47 1.66 -14.18 -11.16
CA PRO A 47 2.66 -14.76 -12.04
C PRO A 47 4.07 -14.79 -11.41
N PRO A 48 4.89 -15.81 -11.72
CA PRO A 48 6.19 -16.03 -11.09
C PRO A 48 7.13 -14.83 -11.25
N TYR A 49 7.13 -14.18 -12.41
CA TYR A 49 7.98 -13.00 -12.67
C TYR A 49 7.74 -11.85 -11.69
N ILE A 50 6.53 -11.67 -11.14
CA ILE A 50 6.25 -10.63 -10.13
C ILE A 50 6.83 -11.03 -8.78
N LYS A 51 6.77 -12.32 -8.46
CA LYS A 51 7.34 -12.87 -7.23
C LYS A 51 8.87 -12.76 -7.25
N ASP A 52 9.50 -12.99 -8.39
CA ASP A 52 10.95 -12.89 -8.54
C ASP A 52 11.47 -11.46 -8.36
N LEU A 53 10.63 -10.45 -8.64
CA LEU A 53 10.94 -9.04 -8.36
C LEU A 53 10.89 -8.69 -6.86
N LEU A 54 10.35 -9.56 -6.02
CA LEU A 54 10.15 -9.34 -4.59
C LEU A 54 11.00 -10.32 -3.78
N SER A 55 12.09 -9.83 -3.19
CA SER A 55 12.92 -10.62 -2.29
C SER A 55 12.38 -10.55 -0.86
N LEU A 56 12.14 -11.70 -0.23
CA LEU A 56 11.83 -11.76 1.20
C LEU A 56 13.09 -11.42 2.00
N LYS A 57 12.93 -10.60 3.04
CA LYS A 57 14.05 -10.32 3.94
C LYS A 57 14.34 -11.59 4.75
N PRO A 58 15.58 -12.11 4.74
CA PRO A 58 15.92 -13.28 5.54
C PRO A 58 15.71 -12.95 7.03
N PRO A 59 15.24 -13.92 7.84
CA PRO A 59 15.14 -13.73 9.28
C PRO A 59 16.56 -13.50 9.83
N THR A 60 16.80 -12.33 10.41
CA THR A 60 18.03 -12.08 11.15
C THR A 60 17.97 -12.83 12.48
N ASN A 61 19.08 -13.41 12.92
CA ASN A 61 19.19 -14.17 14.19
C ASN A 61 18.75 -13.38 15.44
N TYR A 62 18.63 -12.05 15.35
CA TYR A 62 18.19 -11.13 16.41
C TYR A 62 16.74 -10.63 16.26
N ALA A 63 15.93 -11.22 15.38
CA ALA A 63 14.55 -10.81 15.17
C ALA A 63 13.63 -11.28 16.32
N LEU A 64 13.79 -10.69 17.51
CA LEU A 64 12.96 -10.94 18.69
C LEU A 64 11.55 -10.31 18.60
N HIS A 65 11.26 -9.61 17.51
CA HIS A 65 10.03 -8.85 17.34
C HIS A 65 9.16 -9.48 16.25
N LEU A 66 7.92 -9.86 16.58
CA LEU A 66 6.92 -10.29 15.58
C LEU A 66 6.74 -9.27 14.45
N SER A 67 7.04 -7.98 14.69
CA SER A 67 6.96 -6.93 13.66
C SER A 67 7.93 -7.12 12.48
N ALA A 68 9.01 -7.89 12.68
CA ALA A 68 9.98 -8.23 11.64
C ALA A 68 9.52 -9.40 10.75
N GLN A 69 8.46 -10.13 11.12
CA GLN A 69 7.90 -11.18 10.29
C GLN A 69 7.29 -10.59 9.01
N SER A 70 7.53 -11.27 7.89
CA SER A 70 6.99 -10.93 6.56
C SER A 70 7.38 -9.54 6.04
N LEU A 71 8.59 -9.07 6.34
CA LEU A 71 9.17 -7.88 5.72
C LEU A 71 9.82 -8.22 4.37
N LEU A 72 9.70 -7.31 3.41
CA LEU A 72 10.37 -7.42 2.12
C LEU A 72 11.73 -6.73 2.15
N PHE A 73 12.70 -7.29 1.44
CA PHE A 73 13.97 -6.62 1.19
C PHE A 73 13.73 -5.44 0.25
N VAL A 74 14.28 -4.29 0.63
CA VAL A 74 14.27 -3.07 -0.19
C VAL A 74 15.66 -2.93 -0.79
N PRO A 75 15.84 -3.11 -2.11
CA PRO A 75 17.14 -2.89 -2.74
C PRO A 75 17.53 -1.41 -2.61
N LYS A 76 18.83 -1.11 -2.46
CA LYS A 76 19.29 0.28 -2.53
C LYS A 76 19.14 0.77 -3.97
N ALA A 77 18.33 1.80 -4.19
CA ALA A 77 18.24 2.45 -5.50
C ALA A 77 19.47 3.33 -5.72
N ASN A 78 20.31 2.98 -6.69
CA ASN A 78 21.46 3.80 -7.09
C ASN A 78 21.07 5.03 -7.93
N CYS A 79 19.84 5.06 -8.46
CA CYS A 79 19.26 6.19 -9.20
C CYS A 79 18.00 6.70 -8.48
N SER A 80 18.05 7.95 -8.01
CA SER A 80 17.11 8.55 -7.06
C SER A 80 15.69 8.80 -7.60
N SER A 81 15.47 8.88 -8.91
CA SER A 81 14.13 9.12 -9.48
C SER A 81 13.46 7.85 -9.99
N LEU A 82 14.01 7.22 -11.03
CA LEU A 82 13.42 6.03 -11.66
C LEU A 82 13.50 4.78 -10.78
N GLY A 83 14.63 4.58 -10.09
CA GLY A 83 14.84 3.41 -9.24
C GLY A 83 13.85 3.36 -8.08
N ASN A 84 13.51 4.53 -7.52
CA ASN A 84 12.56 4.64 -6.42
C ASN A 84 11.10 4.34 -6.83
N GLN A 85 10.77 4.57 -8.11
CA GLN A 85 9.44 4.31 -8.67
C GLN A 85 9.27 2.87 -9.17
N ALA A 86 10.36 2.12 -9.35
CA ALA A 86 10.31 0.73 -9.79
C ALA A 86 9.50 -0.13 -8.80
N PHE A 87 8.74 -1.10 -9.31
CA PHE A 87 7.94 -2.01 -8.48
C PHE A 87 8.78 -2.71 -7.42
N ALA A 88 9.98 -3.16 -7.80
CA ALA A 88 10.95 -3.83 -6.92
C ALA A 88 11.47 -2.95 -5.76
N HIS A 89 11.25 -1.63 -5.80
CA HIS A 89 11.59 -0.71 -4.72
C HIS A 89 10.35 -0.16 -4.01
N ALA A 90 9.43 0.44 -4.76
CA ALA A 90 8.25 1.10 -4.23
C ALA A 90 7.32 0.12 -3.50
N ALA A 91 7.14 -1.09 -4.02
CA ALA A 91 6.21 -2.05 -3.43
C ALA A 91 6.71 -2.62 -2.09
N PRO A 92 7.99 -3.04 -1.95
CA PRO A 92 8.58 -3.39 -0.65
C PRO A 92 8.51 -2.26 0.38
N VAL A 93 8.81 -1.01 0.00
CA VAL A 93 8.74 0.15 0.90
C VAL A 93 7.32 0.36 1.42
N LEU A 94 6.33 0.36 0.52
CA LEU A 94 4.92 0.51 0.90
C LEU A 94 4.44 -0.64 1.78
N TRP A 95 4.80 -1.88 1.44
CA TRP A 95 4.45 -3.07 2.21
C TRP A 95 5.02 -3.01 3.63
N ASN A 96 6.30 -2.65 3.78
CA ASN A 96 6.96 -2.57 5.07
C ASN A 96 6.41 -1.44 5.96
N SER A 97 5.79 -0.41 5.36
CA SER A 97 5.11 0.65 6.10
C SER A 97 3.76 0.23 6.70
N LEU A 98 3.28 -0.98 6.41
CA LEU A 98 2.00 -1.46 6.90
C LEU A 98 2.09 -2.06 8.32
N PRO A 99 1.07 -1.81 9.17
CA PRO A 99 0.91 -2.51 10.43
C PRO A 99 0.89 -4.02 10.25
N LEU A 100 1.47 -4.74 11.21
CA LEU A 100 1.51 -6.21 11.21
C LEU A 100 0.10 -6.81 11.10
N THR A 101 -0.89 -6.21 11.77
CA THR A 101 -2.29 -6.65 11.77
C THR A 101 -2.89 -6.76 10.37
N ILE A 102 -2.49 -5.90 9.43
CA ILE A 102 -2.96 -5.92 8.05
C ILE A 102 -2.17 -6.96 7.24
N ARG A 103 -0.85 -7.05 7.47
CA ARG A 103 0.05 -7.99 6.78
C ARG A 103 -0.28 -9.46 7.08
N THR A 104 -0.71 -9.77 8.30
CA THR A 104 -1.05 -11.14 8.74
C THR A 104 -2.50 -11.54 8.46
N SER A 105 -3.22 -10.79 7.61
CA SER A 105 -4.61 -11.10 7.29
C SER A 105 -4.75 -12.42 6.51
N SER A 106 -5.69 -13.26 6.96
CA SER A 106 -5.88 -14.63 6.46
C SER A 106 -6.57 -14.72 5.09
N SER A 107 -7.22 -13.66 4.63
CA SER A 107 -7.98 -13.63 3.38
C SER A 107 -7.78 -12.33 2.62
N LEU A 108 -7.73 -12.45 1.28
CA LEU A 108 -7.69 -11.32 0.36
C LEU A 108 -8.84 -10.32 0.59
N ALA A 109 -10.03 -10.80 0.96
CA ALA A 109 -11.18 -9.94 1.20
C ALA A 109 -10.98 -9.08 2.46
N ILE A 110 -10.51 -9.70 3.55
CA ILE A 110 -10.20 -9.02 4.81
C ILE A 110 -9.06 -8.03 4.60
N PHE A 111 -8.00 -8.45 3.89
CA PHE A 111 -6.86 -7.60 3.53
C PHE A 111 -7.30 -6.34 2.78
N LYS A 112 -8.08 -6.49 1.70
CA LYS A 112 -8.58 -5.36 0.90
C LYS A 112 -9.37 -4.37 1.74
N ARG A 113 -10.24 -4.88 2.63
CA ARG A 113 -11.04 -4.04 3.53
C ARG A 113 -10.14 -3.25 4.49
N GLN A 114 -9.27 -3.94 5.22
CA GLN A 114 -8.37 -3.31 6.19
C GLN A 114 -7.40 -2.31 5.53
N LEU A 115 -6.84 -2.67 4.37
CA LEU A 115 -5.95 -1.79 3.61
C LEU A 115 -6.67 -0.54 3.13
N LYS A 116 -7.89 -0.67 2.59
CA LYS A 116 -8.70 0.49 2.16
C LYS A 116 -8.95 1.42 3.35
N THR A 117 -9.34 0.88 4.50
CA THR A 117 -9.56 1.66 5.73
C THR A 117 -8.29 2.37 6.19
N PHE A 118 -7.15 1.66 6.21
CA PHE A 118 -5.87 2.23 6.61
C PHE A 118 -5.42 3.37 5.70
N LEU A 119 -5.47 3.17 4.38
CA LEU A 119 -5.10 4.21 3.42
C LEU A 119 -6.07 5.38 3.43
N PHE A 120 -7.36 5.15 3.67
CA PHE A 120 -8.35 6.23 3.77
C PHE A 120 -8.07 7.11 4.99
N ARG A 121 -7.80 6.50 6.15
CA ARG A 121 -7.41 7.25 7.36
C ARG A 121 -6.11 8.02 7.16
N LYS A 122 -5.13 7.43 6.48
CA LYS A 122 -3.85 8.08 6.15
C LYS A 122 -4.01 9.23 5.16
N ALA A 123 -4.95 9.14 4.23
CA ALA A 123 -5.19 10.15 3.19
C ALA A 123 -5.85 11.42 3.73
N PHE A 124 -6.76 11.26 4.69
CA PHE A 124 -7.54 12.37 5.26
C PHE A 124 -7.10 12.73 6.68
N SER A 125 -5.95 12.24 7.14
CA SER A 125 -5.35 12.57 8.43
C SER A 125 -6.32 12.44 9.61
N LEU A 126 -7.22 11.44 9.58
CA LEU A 126 -8.24 11.24 10.63
C LEU A 126 -7.66 10.72 11.97
N PHE A 127 -6.35 10.83 12.15
CA PHE A 127 -5.64 10.63 13.41
C PHE A 127 -4.91 11.93 13.73
N GLN A 128 -5.48 12.70 14.65
CA GLN A 128 -4.74 13.60 15.52
C GLN A 128 -4.59 12.92 16.89
#